data_AF-A0A2N2H4P9-F1
#
_entry.id   AF-A0A2N2H4P9-F1
#
_cell.length_a   1.000
_cell.length_b   1.000
_cell.length_c   1.000
_cell.angle_alpha   90.00
_cell.angle_beta   90.00
_cell.angle_gamma   90.00
#
_symmetry.space_group_name_H-M   'P 1'
#
loop_
_entity.id
_entity.type
_entity.pdbx_description
1 polymer ?
#
loop_
_entity_poly.entity_id
_entity_poly.type
_entity_poly.pdbx_seq_one_letter_code
_entity_poly.pdbx_strand_id
1 'polypeptide(L)'
;MDCARLPGACPARPWPPAQARAADFPGERNSDGTLKRLSPAPPNDPGHTVVLCYDDFGPPSLQEGLVGPEWWSWEAGGSFEPGDSFDVRIVVFSGRTEQEVQELYPTVKGISDYRRLSRDAALRYLDEKIAELGSLPPDPDEYDFGPLKRRLEETRGVIRECLPQ
;
A
#
# COMPACT_ATOMS: atom_id res chain seq x y z
N MET A 1 -3.66 -4.05 18.13
CA MET A 1 -2.27 -4.10 17.65
C MET A 1 -1.57 -2.80 18.03
N ASP A 2 -0.31 -2.82 18.44
CA ASP A 2 0.39 -1.57 18.76
C ASP A 2 0.70 -0.80 17.46
N CYS A 3 -0.01 0.30 17.21
CA CYS A 3 0.11 1.12 16.00
C CYS A 3 1.56 1.59 15.76
N ALA A 4 2.33 1.82 16.83
CA ALA A 4 3.73 2.21 16.75
C ALA A 4 4.67 1.05 16.37
N ARG A 5 4.19 -0.20 16.45
CA ARG A 5 4.95 -1.42 16.12
C ARG A 5 4.60 -2.04 14.79
N LEU A 6 3.62 -1.51 14.06
CA LEU A 6 3.51 -1.82 12.65
C LEU A 6 4.76 -1.24 12.00
N PRO A 7 5.74 -2.06 11.59
CA PRO A 7 6.92 -1.52 10.95
C PRO A 7 6.44 -0.71 9.75
N GLY A 8 6.85 0.55 9.65
CA GLY A 8 6.64 1.40 8.46
C GLY A 8 7.41 0.89 7.23
N ALA A 9 7.63 -0.42 7.16
CA ALA A 9 8.30 -1.13 6.11
C ALA A 9 7.33 -2.19 5.64
N CYS A 10 6.92 -2.05 4.39
CA CYS A 10 6.15 -3.07 3.73
C CYS A 10 6.75 -4.44 3.97
N PRO A 11 5.92 -5.42 4.39
CA PRO A 11 6.43 -6.74 4.68
C PRO A 11 7.20 -7.21 3.46
N ALA A 12 8.34 -7.87 3.69
CA ALA A 12 9.17 -8.42 2.63
C ALA A 12 8.49 -9.50 1.77
N ARG A 13 7.16 -9.68 1.91
CA ARG A 13 6.34 -10.68 1.25
C ARG A 13 5.06 -10.04 0.70
N PRO A 14 5.06 -9.63 -0.59
CA PRO A 14 3.86 -9.32 -1.36
C PRO A 14 2.97 -10.56 -1.55
N TRP A 15 1.68 -10.37 -1.83
CA TRP A 15 0.75 -11.42 -2.25
C TRP A 15 0.17 -11.12 -3.64
N PRO A 16 -0.01 -12.13 -4.54
CA PRO A 16 0.49 -13.50 -4.40
C PRO A 16 2.01 -13.47 -4.46
N PRO A 17 2.70 -14.46 -3.88
CA PRO A 17 4.04 -14.32 -3.36
C PRO A 17 4.96 -13.66 -4.39
N ALA A 18 5.53 -12.50 -4.07
CA ALA A 18 6.78 -12.13 -4.72
C ALA A 18 7.93 -13.04 -4.24
N GLN A 19 7.67 -14.17 -3.58
CA GLN A 19 8.62 -15.29 -3.61
C GLN A 19 8.64 -15.97 -4.98
N ALA A 20 7.59 -15.86 -5.80
CA ALA A 20 7.66 -16.28 -7.21
C ALA A 20 8.37 -15.24 -8.10
N ARG A 21 8.40 -13.96 -7.72
CA ARG A 21 9.10 -12.91 -8.50
C ARG A 21 10.47 -12.51 -7.93
N ALA A 22 10.59 -12.16 -6.65
CA ALA A 22 11.86 -11.74 -6.06
C ALA A 22 12.87 -12.88 -5.83
N ALA A 23 12.43 -14.14 -5.68
CA ALA A 23 13.37 -15.28 -5.68
C ALA A 23 13.96 -15.50 -7.09
N ASP A 24 13.18 -15.21 -8.12
CA ASP A 24 13.60 -15.29 -9.53
C ASP A 24 14.44 -14.05 -9.93
N PHE A 25 14.32 -12.93 -9.21
CA PHE A 25 15.00 -11.66 -9.49
C PHE A 25 15.69 -11.04 -8.25
N PRO A 26 16.80 -11.64 -7.76
CA PRO A 26 17.43 -11.32 -6.46
C PRO A 26 18.18 -9.97 -6.38
N GLY A 27 17.94 -9.02 -7.28
CA GLY A 27 18.59 -7.69 -7.27
C GLY A 27 17.91 -6.69 -6.35
N GLU A 28 18.67 -5.75 -5.78
CA GLU A 28 18.15 -4.60 -5.01
C GLU A 28 17.59 -3.48 -5.89
N ARG A 29 17.79 -3.58 -7.20
CA ARG A 29 17.43 -2.55 -8.19
C ARG A 29 16.46 -3.09 -9.23
N ASN A 30 15.63 -2.19 -9.73
CA ASN A 30 14.81 -2.38 -10.92
C ASN A 30 15.68 -2.33 -12.19
N SER A 31 15.09 -2.73 -13.31
CA SER A 31 15.67 -2.72 -14.65
C SER A 31 16.17 -1.34 -15.09
N ASP A 32 15.53 -0.27 -14.62
CA ASP A 32 15.90 1.14 -14.83
C ASP A 32 17.01 1.64 -13.89
N GLY A 33 17.50 0.79 -12.98
CA GLY A 33 18.53 1.11 -12.00
C GLY A 33 18.02 1.79 -10.72
N THR A 34 16.73 2.07 -10.58
CA THR A 34 16.14 2.55 -9.32
C THR A 34 16.18 1.48 -8.24
N LEU A 35 16.18 1.88 -6.97
CA LEU A 35 16.13 0.93 -5.87
C LEU A 35 14.73 0.35 -5.75
N LYS A 36 14.60 -0.97 -5.58
CA LYS A 36 13.32 -1.64 -5.29
C LYS A 36 12.74 -1.26 -3.95
N ARG A 37 13.61 -0.93 -2.99
CA ARG A 37 13.26 -0.53 -1.63
C ARG A 37 13.91 0.80 -1.30
N LEU A 38 13.13 1.66 -0.69
CA LEU A 38 13.58 2.98 -0.26
C LEU A 38 13.91 2.95 1.22
N SER A 39 14.49 4.05 1.73
CA SER A 39 14.77 4.18 3.15
C SER A 39 13.51 3.89 4.00
N PRO A 40 13.63 3.29 5.19
CA PRO A 40 12.48 3.01 6.05
C PRO A 40 11.61 4.25 6.26
N ALA A 41 10.30 4.06 6.38
CA ALA A 41 9.42 5.20 6.61
C ALA A 41 9.65 5.77 8.02
N PRO A 42 9.32 7.05 8.23
CA PRO A 42 9.09 7.54 9.58
C PRO A 42 8.10 6.62 10.30
N PRO A 43 8.21 6.47 11.63
CA PRO A 43 7.23 5.70 12.40
C PRO A 43 5.83 6.30 12.21
N ASN A 44 4.80 5.47 12.45
CA ASN A 44 3.42 5.94 12.52
C ASN A 44 3.28 6.98 13.64
N ASP A 45 2.33 7.90 13.47
CA ASP A 45 1.96 8.91 14.45
C ASP A 45 0.51 8.65 14.89
N PRO A 46 0.29 7.83 15.94
CA PRO A 46 -1.05 7.45 16.38
C PRO A 46 -1.95 8.67 16.62
N GLY A 47 -3.15 8.66 16.03
CA GLY A 47 -4.10 9.77 16.02
C GLY A 47 -3.97 10.71 14.82
N HIS A 48 -2.84 10.67 14.10
CA HIS A 48 -2.57 11.60 13.00
C HIS A 48 -2.25 10.92 11.67
N THR A 49 -1.31 9.97 11.65
CA THR A 49 -0.89 9.28 10.42
C THR A 49 -0.56 7.81 10.66
N VAL A 50 -0.84 6.99 9.64
CA VAL A 50 -0.35 5.62 9.54
C VAL A 50 0.21 5.39 8.13
N VAL A 51 1.39 4.80 8.05
CA VAL A 51 2.06 4.44 6.80
C VAL A 51 1.79 2.98 6.49
N LEU A 52 1.16 2.75 5.35
CA LEU A 52 0.75 1.44 4.84
C LEU A 52 1.42 1.18 3.49
N CYS A 53 1.36 -0.07 3.05
CA CYS A 53 1.82 -0.43 1.72
C CYS A 53 0.77 -0.16 0.67
N TYR A 54 1.25 0.03 -0.55
CA TYR A 54 0.37 0.00 -1.71
C TYR A 54 -0.54 -1.23 -1.69
N ASP A 55 0.02 -2.44 -1.57
CA ASP A 55 -0.75 -3.70 -1.61
C ASP A 55 -1.68 -3.94 -0.40
N ASP A 56 -1.61 -3.13 0.65
CA ASP A 56 -2.55 -3.24 1.78
C ASP A 56 -3.98 -2.82 1.38
N PHE A 57 -4.12 -2.13 0.23
CA PHE A 57 -5.39 -1.74 -0.39
C PHE A 57 -5.82 -2.69 -1.52
N GLY A 58 -5.12 -3.81 -1.70
CA GLY A 58 -5.42 -4.85 -2.70
C GLY A 58 -4.42 -4.85 -3.88
N PRO A 59 -4.62 -5.68 -4.92
CA PRO A 59 -3.78 -5.65 -6.11
C PRO A 59 -3.99 -4.35 -6.91
N PRO A 60 -3.05 -3.98 -7.80
CA PRO A 60 -3.18 -2.78 -8.63
C PRO A 60 -4.49 -2.70 -9.41
N SER A 61 -4.98 -3.84 -9.90
CA SER A 61 -6.27 -3.94 -10.61
C SER A 61 -7.50 -3.66 -9.74
N LEU A 62 -7.39 -3.77 -8.41
CA LEU A 62 -8.47 -3.43 -7.48
C LEU A 62 -8.43 -1.96 -7.06
N GLN A 63 -7.24 -1.36 -7.05
CA GLN A 63 -6.96 -0.01 -6.56
C GLN A 63 -7.16 1.09 -7.59
N GLU A 64 -7.69 0.78 -8.77
CA GLU A 64 -7.84 1.75 -9.86
C GLU A 64 -8.47 3.06 -9.37
N GLY A 65 -7.72 4.16 -9.52
CA GLY A 65 -8.16 5.50 -9.16
C GLY A 65 -8.04 5.88 -7.67
N LEU A 66 -7.57 5.01 -6.77
CA LEU A 66 -7.43 5.37 -5.35
C LEU A 66 -6.21 6.26 -5.09
N VAL A 67 -5.02 5.77 -5.42
CA VAL A 67 -3.74 6.47 -5.17
C VAL A 67 -2.83 6.48 -6.40
N GLY A 68 -3.31 6.11 -7.59
CA GLY A 68 -2.49 6.01 -8.80
C GLY A 68 -1.79 4.65 -8.96
N PRO A 69 -0.88 4.50 -9.93
CA PRO A 69 -0.34 3.20 -10.37
C PRO A 69 0.66 2.57 -9.37
N GLU A 70 0.98 1.29 -9.43
CA GLU A 70 1.92 0.69 -8.45
C GLU A 70 3.39 1.11 -8.60
N TRP A 71 3.77 1.80 -9.68
CA TRP A 71 5.13 2.24 -9.96
C TRP A 71 5.47 3.63 -9.39
N TRP A 72 6.74 4.04 -9.49
CA TRP A 72 7.19 5.34 -9.02
C TRP A 72 6.42 6.51 -9.64
N SER A 73 5.84 7.36 -8.81
CA SER A 73 5.06 8.54 -9.24
C SER A 73 5.90 9.59 -9.98
N TRP A 74 7.23 9.60 -9.77
CA TRP A 74 8.16 10.47 -10.50
C TRP A 74 8.63 9.91 -11.84
N GLU A 75 8.12 8.75 -12.25
CA GLU A 75 8.42 8.16 -13.55
C GLU A 75 7.27 8.38 -14.53
N ALA A 76 7.62 8.57 -15.80
CA ALA A 76 6.65 8.75 -16.88
C ALA A 76 5.94 7.44 -17.29
N GLY A 77 6.09 6.37 -16.51
CA GLY A 77 5.80 4.99 -16.89
C GLY A 77 6.91 4.44 -17.81
N GLY A 78 7.42 3.24 -17.54
CA GLY A 78 8.42 2.63 -18.43
C GLY A 78 9.20 1.43 -17.90
N SER A 79 9.28 1.21 -16.60
CA SER A 79 9.97 0.07 -16.01
C SER A 79 8.97 -0.98 -15.54
N PHE A 80 8.54 -1.86 -16.45
CA PHE A 80 7.67 -2.99 -16.13
C PHE A 80 8.29 -4.29 -16.60
N GLU A 81 9.50 -4.58 -16.11
CA GLU A 81 10.05 -5.92 -16.25
C GLU A 81 9.50 -6.85 -15.16
N PRO A 82 9.33 -8.17 -15.41
CA PRO A 82 8.78 -9.11 -14.44
C PRO A 82 9.48 -9.15 -13.06
N GLY A 83 10.70 -8.61 -12.99
CA GLY A 83 11.49 -8.50 -11.77
C GLY A 83 11.47 -7.13 -11.09
N ASP A 84 10.78 -6.14 -11.63
CA ASP A 84 10.70 -4.80 -11.05
C ASP A 84 9.70 -4.76 -9.89
N SER A 85 10.00 -3.94 -8.89
CA SER A 85 9.13 -3.72 -7.73
C SER A 85 9.35 -2.32 -7.17
N PHE A 86 8.28 -1.73 -6.64
CA PHE A 86 8.26 -0.34 -6.23
C PHE A 86 7.74 -0.22 -4.79
N ASP A 87 8.59 0.24 -3.87
CA ASP A 87 8.25 0.56 -2.47
C ASP A 87 7.45 1.86 -2.36
N VAL A 88 6.27 1.87 -3.00
CA VAL A 88 5.26 2.91 -2.88
C VAL A 88 4.50 2.73 -1.58
N ARG A 89 4.39 3.81 -0.81
CA ARG A 89 3.76 3.81 0.51
C ARG A 89 2.58 4.75 0.54
N ILE A 90 1.52 4.34 1.23
CA ILE A 90 0.30 5.12 1.39
C ILE A 90 0.25 5.65 2.83
N VAL A 91 0.23 6.97 2.97
CA VAL A 91 0.06 7.67 4.23
C VAL A 91 -1.42 7.99 4.39
N VAL A 92 -2.07 7.26 5.29
CA VAL A 92 -3.44 7.57 5.68
C VAL A 92 -3.39 8.58 6.82
N PHE A 93 -4.15 9.68 6.70
CA PHE A 93 -4.10 10.77 7.67
C PHE A 93 -5.46 11.19 8.21
N SER A 94 -5.46 11.67 9.46
CA SER A 94 -6.61 12.24 10.17
C SER A 94 -6.20 13.48 10.96
N GLY A 95 -7.09 14.47 11.09
CA GLY A 95 -6.83 15.69 11.87
C GLY A 95 -5.69 16.57 11.36
N ARG A 96 -5.19 16.31 10.14
CA ARG A 96 -4.18 17.12 9.43
C ARG A 96 -4.66 17.45 8.04
N THR A 97 -4.18 18.58 7.52
CA THR A 97 -4.36 18.95 6.12
C THR A 97 -3.44 18.11 5.23
N GLU A 98 -3.83 17.96 3.97
CA GLU A 98 -3.00 17.27 2.98
C GLU A 98 -1.61 17.94 2.81
N GLN A 99 -1.53 19.27 2.96
CA GLN A 99 -0.29 20.02 2.87
C GLN A 99 0.67 19.68 4.03
N GLU A 100 0.18 19.67 5.27
CA GLU A 100 1.00 19.30 6.43
C GLU A 100 1.54 17.87 6.30
N VAL A 101 0.72 16.95 5.76
CA VAL A 101 1.15 15.56 5.54
C VAL A 101 2.17 15.48 4.40
N GLN A 102 2.05 16.27 3.33
CA GLN A 102 3.05 16.34 2.26
C GLN A 102 4.40 16.83 2.75
N GLU A 103 4.43 17.80 3.67
CA GLU A 103 5.67 18.33 4.23
C GLU A 103 6.38 17.28 5.09
N LEU A 104 5.63 16.42 5.79
CA LEU A 104 6.17 15.34 6.63
C LEU A 104 6.54 14.08 5.84
N TYR A 105 5.79 13.79 4.78
CA TYR A 105 5.92 12.61 3.94
C TYR A 105 6.03 13.00 2.47
N PRO A 106 7.13 13.65 2.05
CA PRO A 106 7.27 14.12 0.69
C PRO A 106 7.63 12.98 -0.28
N THR A 107 7.10 13.06 -1.48
CA THR A 107 7.58 12.29 -2.63
C THR A 107 8.86 12.92 -3.16
N VAL A 108 9.99 12.21 -3.03
CA VAL A 108 11.30 12.66 -3.49
C VAL A 108 11.97 11.55 -4.28
N LYS A 109 12.32 11.86 -5.54
CA LYS A 109 12.89 10.90 -6.50
C LYS A 109 14.09 10.16 -5.90
N GLY A 110 13.99 8.83 -5.86
CA GLY A 110 15.03 7.94 -5.36
C GLY A 110 15.19 7.90 -3.84
N ILE A 111 14.32 8.59 -3.09
CA ILE A 111 14.35 8.65 -1.62
C ILE A 111 13.04 8.13 -1.02
N SER A 112 11.88 8.57 -1.51
CA SER A 112 10.57 8.20 -0.96
C SER A 112 9.43 8.43 -1.95
N ASP A 113 8.47 7.50 -2.04
CA ASP A 113 7.17 7.69 -2.71
C ASP A 113 6.03 7.54 -1.70
N TYR A 114 5.50 8.67 -1.24
CA TYR A 114 4.40 8.71 -0.29
C TYR A 114 3.15 9.26 -0.96
N ARG A 115 2.11 8.44 -0.95
CA ARG A 115 0.79 8.79 -1.47
C ARG A 115 -0.13 9.07 -0.33
N ARG A 116 -0.85 10.17 -0.41
CA ARG A 116 -1.65 10.66 0.71
C ARG A 116 -3.10 10.30 0.48
N LEU A 117 -3.73 9.79 1.53
CA LEU A 117 -5.14 9.41 1.50
C LEU A 117 -5.78 9.84 2.81
N SER A 118 -6.89 10.58 2.76
CA SER A 118 -7.60 10.91 3.99
C SER A 118 -8.17 9.63 4.60
N ARG A 119 -8.26 9.59 5.94
CA ARG A 119 -8.86 8.48 6.68
C ARG A 119 -10.23 8.09 6.12
N ASP A 120 -11.09 9.07 5.86
CA ASP A 120 -12.45 8.81 5.39
C ASP A 120 -12.47 8.25 3.97
N ALA A 121 -11.57 8.70 3.09
CA ALA A 121 -11.42 8.12 1.75
C ALA A 121 -10.91 6.67 1.83
N ALA A 122 -9.93 6.40 2.69
CA ALA A 122 -9.38 5.07 2.89
C ALA A 122 -10.43 4.09 3.42
N LEU A 123 -11.17 4.48 4.47
CA LEU A 123 -12.19 3.63 5.07
C LEU A 123 -13.36 3.37 4.12
N ARG A 124 -13.80 4.39 3.38
CA ARG A 124 -14.86 4.25 2.37
C ARG A 124 -14.45 3.25 1.28
N TYR A 125 -13.25 3.39 0.72
CA TYR A 125 -12.73 2.45 -0.27
C TYR A 125 -12.69 1.02 0.28
N LEU A 126 -12.15 0.82 1.48
CA LEU A 126 -12.05 -0.51 2.09
C LEU A 126 -13.43 -1.11 2.36
N ASP A 127 -14.37 -0.33 2.89
CA ASP A 127 -15.73 -0.79 3.15
C ASP A 127 -16.46 -1.17 1.85
N GLU A 128 -16.31 -0.38 0.78
CA GLU A 128 -16.84 -0.69 -0.56
C GLU A 128 -16.27 -2.00 -1.10
N LYS A 129 -14.94 -2.18 -1.10
CA LYS A 129 -14.29 -3.38 -1.65
C LYS A 129 -14.53 -4.64 -0.82
N ILE A 130 -14.58 -4.53 0.51
CA ILE A 130 -14.93 -5.65 1.39
C ILE A 130 -16.38 -6.11 1.13
N ALA A 131 -17.30 -5.17 0.91
CA ALA A 131 -18.70 -5.47 0.60
C ALA A 131 -18.83 -6.11 -0.80
N GLU A 132 -18.16 -5.56 -1.82
CA GLU A 132 -18.12 -6.09 -3.18
C GLU A 132 -17.65 -7.55 -3.17
N LEU A 133 -16.48 -7.83 -2.60
CA LEU A 133 -15.92 -9.18 -2.49
C LEU A 133 -16.79 -10.13 -1.65
N GLY A 134 -17.52 -9.60 -0.67
CA GLY A 134 -18.44 -10.39 0.16
C GLY A 134 -19.75 -10.75 -0.54
N SER A 135 -20.10 -10.06 -1.63
CA SER A 135 -21.32 -10.29 -2.41
C SER A 135 -21.13 -11.26 -3.58
N LEU A 136 -19.87 -11.56 -3.93
CA LEU A 136 -19.55 -12.51 -4.99
C LEU A 136 -19.94 -13.93 -4.56
N PRO A 137 -20.67 -14.69 -5.39
CA PRO A 137 -20.97 -16.08 -5.10
C PRO A 137 -19.67 -16.89 -5.05
N PRO A 138 -19.55 -17.87 -4.14
CA PRO A 138 -18.43 -18.79 -4.18
C PRO A 138 -18.54 -19.64 -5.46
N ASP A 139 -17.60 -19.44 -6.39
CA ASP A 139 -17.44 -20.28 -7.57
C ASP A 139 -16.18 -21.14 -7.38
N PRO A 140 -16.30 -22.48 -7.33
CA PRO A 140 -15.15 -23.37 -7.13
C PRO A 140 -14.15 -23.36 -8.29
N ASP A 141 -14.55 -22.85 -9.47
CA ASP A 141 -13.69 -22.72 -10.65
C ASP A 141 -13.09 -21.29 -10.78
N GLU A 142 -13.49 -20.35 -9.92
CA GLU A 142 -12.94 -18.99 -9.87
C GLU A 142 -11.93 -18.79 -8.71
N TYR A 143 -11.30 -17.61 -8.73
CA TYR A 143 -10.34 -17.19 -7.72
C TYR A 143 -10.98 -17.07 -6.33
N ASP A 144 -10.40 -17.72 -5.33
CA ASP A 144 -10.79 -17.53 -3.93
C ASP A 144 -10.38 -16.13 -3.44
N PHE A 145 -11.37 -15.22 -3.35
CA PHE A 145 -11.18 -13.87 -2.83
C PHE A 145 -11.12 -13.78 -1.30
N GLY A 146 -11.34 -14.88 -0.57
CA GLY A 146 -11.33 -14.92 0.89
C GLY A 146 -10.06 -14.35 1.52
N PRO A 147 -8.85 -14.74 1.07
CA PRO A 147 -7.59 -14.15 1.54
C PRO A 147 -7.47 -12.65 1.28
N LEU A 148 -7.88 -12.18 0.09
CA LEU A 148 -7.85 -10.75 -0.26
C LEU A 148 -8.79 -9.96 0.65
N LYS A 149 -10.04 -10.41 0.82
CA LYS A 149 -11.03 -9.78 1.69
C LYS A 149 -10.51 -9.66 3.13
N ARG A 150 -9.93 -10.72 3.68
CA ARG A 150 -9.37 -10.72 5.03
C ARG A 150 -8.28 -9.67 5.21
N ARG A 151 -7.40 -9.51 4.22
CA ARG A 151 -6.36 -8.47 4.26
C ARG A 151 -6.95 -7.06 4.26
N LEU A 152 -7.96 -6.80 3.42
CA LEU A 152 -8.64 -5.49 3.44
C LEU A 152 -9.32 -5.23 4.80
N GLU A 153 -9.90 -6.26 5.43
CA GLU A 153 -10.46 -6.17 6.78
C GLU A 153 -9.38 -5.86 7.84
N GLU A 154 -8.20 -6.48 7.75
CA GLU A 154 -7.04 -6.20 8.60
C GLU A 154 -6.55 -4.76 8.42
N THR A 155 -6.35 -4.31 7.18
CA THR A 155 -5.96 -2.92 6.86
C THR A 155 -6.97 -1.92 7.43
N ARG A 156 -8.26 -2.19 7.27
CA ARG A 156 -9.34 -1.36 7.85
C ARG A 156 -9.25 -1.32 9.38
N GLY A 157 -8.99 -2.47 10.02
CA GLY A 157 -8.79 -2.58 11.46
C GLY A 157 -7.63 -1.73 11.95
N VAL A 158 -6.48 -1.81 11.27
CA VAL A 158 -5.29 -0.99 11.53
C VAL A 158 -5.62 0.50 11.45
N ILE A 159 -6.28 0.96 10.38
CA ILE A 159 -6.63 2.38 10.23
C ILE A 159 -7.54 2.85 11.36
N ARG A 160 -8.55 2.06 11.74
CA ARG A 160 -9.47 2.42 12.83
C ARG A 160 -8.79 2.47 14.20
N GLU A 161 -7.83 1.59 14.45
CA GLU A 161 -7.06 1.56 15.70
C GLU A 161 -6.03 2.69 15.77
N CYS A 162 -5.29 2.91 14.68
CA CYS A 162 -4.27 3.95 14.60
C CYS A 162 -4.85 5.36 14.54
N LEU A 163 -5.99 5.54 13.88
CA LEU A 163 -6.63 6.83 13.66
C LEU A 163 -8.06 6.80 14.24
N PRO A 164 -8.23 6.92 15.57
CA PRO A 164 -9.54 7.06 16.18
C PRO A 164 -10.21 8.37 15.70
N GLN A 165 -11.54 8.42 15.80
CA GLN A 165 -12.30 9.65 15.52
C GLN A 165 -12.01 10.74 16.54
#